data_AF-A0AAW8L1C1-F1
#
_entry.id   AF-A0AAW8L1C1-F1
#
_cell.length_a   1.000
_cell.length_b   1.000
_cell.length_c   1.000
_cell.angle_alpha   90.00
_cell.angle_beta   90.00
_cell.angle_gamma   90.00
#
_symmetry.space_group_name_H-M   'P 1'
#
loop_
_entity.id
_entity.type
_entity.pdbx_description
1 polymer ?
#
loop_
_entity_poly.entity_id
_entity_poly.type
_entity_poly.pdbx_seq_one_letter_code
_entity_poly.pdbx_strand_id
1 'polypeptide(L)'
;MSSGVKSSGKGLADIFQAVAELSQMDVLVGIPHGEARTDGDGLTNAQIGYLMEGGSPSQNIPERPFLVPGVEQVQDEVGEKLVKAVDAALDGNSQRMMKLLESAG
;
A
#
# COMPACT_ATOMS: atom_id res chain seq x y z
N MET A 1 16.40 -27.77 16.20
CA MET A 1 15.63 -27.33 17.37
C MET A 1 14.20 -27.08 16.92
N SER A 2 13.34 -28.11 16.91
CA SER A 2 11.94 -27.96 16.52
C SER A 2 11.13 -27.71 17.79
N SER A 3 10.77 -26.45 18.07
CA SER A 3 9.90 -26.16 19.21
C SER A 3 8.50 -26.66 18.87
N GLY A 4 8.08 -27.75 19.53
CA GLY A 4 6.75 -28.31 19.40
C GLY A 4 5.71 -27.37 20.00
N VAL A 5 5.18 -26.47 19.17
CA VAL A 5 3.93 -25.76 19.48
C VAL A 5 2.81 -26.75 19.25
N LYS A 6 2.23 -27.28 20.33
CA LYS A 6 0.95 -28.01 20.26
C LYS A 6 -0.15 -26.96 20.07
N SER A 7 -0.57 -26.75 18.82
CA SER A 7 -1.76 -25.94 18.51
C SER A 7 -2.97 -26.58 19.19
N SER A 8 -3.47 -25.97 20.27
CA SER A 8 -4.71 -26.40 20.93
C SER A 8 -5.53 -25.18 21.35
N GLY A 9 -6.66 -24.99 20.67
CA GLY A 9 -7.62 -23.92 20.94
C GLY A 9 -8.52 -23.70 19.72
N LYS A 10 -9.81 -23.41 19.93
CA LYS A 10 -10.70 -22.95 18.85
C LYS A 10 -10.21 -21.57 18.41
N GLY A 11 -9.89 -21.41 17.12
CA GLY A 11 -9.47 -20.13 16.52
C GLY A 11 -7.96 -19.94 16.28
N LEU A 12 -7.08 -20.75 16.89
CA LEU A 12 -5.63 -20.56 16.70
C LEU A 12 -5.18 -20.85 15.26
N ALA A 13 -5.75 -21.86 14.62
CA ALA A 13 -5.49 -22.16 13.22
C ALA A 13 -5.96 -21.01 12.30
N ASP A 14 -7.11 -20.41 12.61
CA ASP A 14 -7.68 -19.31 11.85
C ASP A 14 -6.82 -18.05 11.96
N ILE A 15 -6.27 -17.76 13.14
CA ILE A 15 -5.32 -16.65 13.34
C ILE A 15 -4.04 -16.86 12.53
N PHE A 16 -3.46 -18.07 12.55
CA PHE A 16 -2.26 -18.35 11.76
C PHE A 16 -2.52 -18.22 10.26
N GLN A 17 -3.69 -18.64 9.80
CA GLN A 17 -4.10 -18.47 8.41
C GLN A 17 -4.26 -16.98 8.05
N ALA A 18 -4.93 -16.19 8.90
CA ALA A 18 -5.09 -14.75 8.70
C ALA A 18 -3.75 -14.01 8.67
N VAL A 19 -2.82 -14.34 9.57
CA VAL A 19 -1.47 -13.77 9.58
C VAL A 19 -0.69 -14.18 8.32
N ALA A 20 -0.81 -15.42 7.88
CA ALA A 20 -0.16 -15.88 6.65
C ALA A 20 -0.69 -15.13 5.41
N GLU A 21 -2.00 -14.92 5.32
CA GLU A 21 -2.62 -14.14 4.25
C GLU A 21 -2.17 -12.68 4.26
N LEU A 22 -2.22 -12.01 5.42
CA LEU A 22 -1.75 -10.63 5.58
C LEU A 22 -0.28 -10.47 5.21
N SER A 23 0.56 -11.46 5.56
CA SER A 23 2.01 -11.40 5.26
C SER A 23 2.34 -11.43 3.76
N GLN A 24 1.38 -11.78 2.91
CA GLN A 24 1.53 -11.83 1.45
C GLN A 24 0.98 -10.58 0.75
N MET A 25 0.45 -9.61 1.51
CA MET A 25 -0.21 -8.43 0.97
C MET A 25 0.64 -7.18 1.21
N ASP A 26 0.91 -6.47 0.12
CA ASP A 26 1.54 -5.15 0.15
C ASP A 26 0.51 -4.08 -0.26
N VAL A 27 0.41 -3.00 0.51
CA VAL A 27 -0.39 -1.83 0.17
C VAL A 27 0.53 -0.76 -0.41
N LEU A 28 0.26 -0.35 -1.64
CA LEU A 28 1.09 0.61 -2.38
C LEU A 28 0.34 1.93 -2.52
N VAL A 29 0.90 3.01 -1.96
CA VAL A 29 0.31 4.35 -2.04
C VAL A 29 1.13 5.21 -3.00
N GLY A 30 0.49 5.74 -4.04
CA GLY A 30 1.15 6.65 -4.97
C GLY A 30 0.46 6.77 -6.31
N ILE A 31 1.23 7.07 -7.35
CA ILE A 31 0.74 7.15 -8.73
C ILE A 31 0.98 5.79 -9.40
N PRO A 32 -0.07 5.02 -9.72
CA PRO A 32 0.11 3.73 -10.37
C PRO A 32 0.74 3.90 -11.75
N HIS A 33 1.49 2.90 -12.17
CA HIS A 33 1.94 2.82 -13.55
C HIS A 33 0.73 2.72 -14.48
N GLY A 34 0.83 3.32 -15.66
CA GLY A 34 -0.25 3.33 -16.63
C GLY A 34 0.25 3.72 -18.01
N GLU A 35 -0.69 3.80 -18.94
CA GLU A 35 -0.39 4.08 -20.34
C GLU A 35 0.18 5.49 -20.54
N ALA A 36 0.93 5.62 -21.62
CA ALA A 36 1.39 6.92 -22.09
C ALA A 36 0.18 7.79 -22.43
N ARG A 37 0.29 9.07 -22.09
CA ARG A 37 -0.72 10.06 -22.46
C ARG A 37 -0.77 10.21 -23.98
N THR A 38 -1.97 10.16 -24.54
CA THR A 38 -2.19 10.35 -25.97
C THR A 38 -2.11 11.82 -26.40
N ASP A 39 -2.20 12.74 -25.44
CA ASP A 39 -2.22 14.19 -25.63
C ASP A 39 -0.91 14.90 -25.28
N GLY A 40 0.20 14.17 -25.10
CA GLY A 40 1.47 14.73 -24.65
C GLY A 40 2.71 14.04 -25.24
N ASP A 41 3.84 14.20 -24.54
CA ASP A 41 5.18 13.79 -25.00
C ASP A 41 5.44 12.28 -24.94
N GLY A 42 4.39 11.46 -24.87
CA GLY A 42 4.49 10.00 -24.70
C GLY A 42 4.88 9.55 -23.30
N LEU A 43 4.92 10.45 -22.32
CA LEU A 43 5.19 10.13 -20.92
C LEU A 43 3.94 9.62 -20.20
N THR A 44 4.14 8.73 -19.23
CA THR A 44 3.09 8.25 -18.32
C THR A 44 2.90 9.22 -17.15
N ASN A 45 1.75 9.16 -16.47
CA ASN A 45 1.52 9.99 -15.28
C ASN A 45 2.54 9.74 -14.16
N ALA A 46 3.01 8.50 -14.00
CA ALA A 46 4.05 8.16 -13.03
C ALA A 46 5.39 8.84 -13.38
N GLN A 47 5.77 8.86 -14.66
CA GLN A 47 6.99 9.53 -15.12
C GLN A 47 6.90 11.05 -14.95
N ILE A 48 5.74 11.64 -15.28
CA ILE A 48 5.51 13.08 -15.10
C ILE A 48 5.58 13.43 -13.61
N GLY A 49 4.93 12.64 -12.74
CA GLY A 49 4.99 12.83 -11.29
C GLY A 49 6.42 12.79 -10.76
N TYR A 50 7.21 11.81 -11.19
CA TYR A 50 8.62 11.70 -10.82
C TYR A 50 9.46 12.90 -11.29
N LEU A 51 9.25 13.35 -12.53
CA LEU A 51 9.95 14.52 -13.09
C LEU A 51 9.60 15.80 -12.35
N MET A 52 8.34 15.96 -11.93
CA MET A 52 7.93 17.11 -11.12
C MET A 52 8.51 17.03 -9.72
N GLU A 53 8.49 15.87 -9.08
CA GLU A 53 9.01 15.68 -7.72
C GLU A 53 10.51 16.02 -7.64
N GLY A 54 11.33 15.49 -8.54
CA GLY A 54 12.78 15.68 -8.53
C GLY A 54 13.30 16.85 -9.39
N GLY A 55 12.44 17.46 -10.20
CA GLY A 55 12.84 18.42 -11.23
C GLY A 55 13.74 17.82 -12.31
N SER A 56 14.20 18.65 -13.23
CA SER A 56 15.18 18.29 -14.25
C SER A 56 16.01 19.52 -14.67
N PRO A 57 17.23 19.67 -14.13
CA PRO A 57 18.12 20.77 -14.52
C PRO A 57 18.45 20.77 -16.01
N SER A 58 18.58 19.59 -16.64
CA SER A 58 18.88 19.45 -18.07
C SER A 58 17.73 19.93 -18.96
N GLN A 59 16.50 19.91 -18.45
CA GLN A 59 15.30 20.38 -19.15
C GLN A 59 14.81 21.74 -18.62
N ASN A 60 15.55 22.39 -17.72
CA ASN A 60 15.15 23.62 -17.02
C ASN A 60 13.80 23.50 -16.28
N ILE A 61 13.51 22.33 -15.72
CA ILE A 61 12.32 22.07 -14.92
C ILE A 61 12.70 22.19 -13.44
N PRO A 62 12.16 23.17 -12.69
CA PRO A 62 12.37 23.22 -11.25
C PRO A 62 11.61 22.10 -10.55
N GLU A 63 12.11 21.66 -9.40
CA GLU A 63 11.42 20.70 -8.52
C GLU A 63 10.08 21.28 -8.01
N ARG A 64 9.09 20.41 -7.91
CA ARG A 64 7.73 20.67 -7.42
C ARG A 64 7.29 19.47 -6.59
N PRO A 65 7.81 19.30 -5.37
CA PRO A 65 7.49 18.14 -4.55
C PRO A 65 6.02 18.16 -4.11
N PHE A 66 5.32 17.06 -4.35
CA PHE A 66 3.90 16.88 -4.01
C PHE A 66 3.56 15.43 -3.64
N LEU A 67 4.27 14.45 -4.19
CA LEU A 67 3.98 13.04 -3.97
C LEU A 67 4.49 12.60 -2.60
N VAL A 68 5.79 12.77 -2.32
CA VAL A 68 6.37 12.41 -1.01
C VAL A 68 5.69 13.17 0.12
N PRO A 69 5.61 14.52 0.11
CA PRO A 69 4.94 15.24 1.19
C PRO A 69 3.45 14.95 1.28
N GLY A 70 2.80 14.58 0.17
CA GLY A 70 1.39 14.17 0.16
C GLY A 70 1.17 12.83 0.85
N VAL A 71 2.06 11.86 0.60
CA VAL A 71 2.02 10.54 1.25
C VAL A 71 2.35 10.65 2.74
N GLU A 72 3.34 11.46 3.11
CA GLU A 72 3.69 11.71 4.52
C GLU A 72 2.50 12.29 5.31
N GLN A 73 1.73 13.20 4.70
CA GLN A 73 0.55 13.82 5.35
C GLN A 73 -0.56 12.82 5.67
N VAL A 74 -0.69 11.73 4.91
CA VAL A 74 -1.77 10.74 5.09
C VAL A 74 -1.27 9.43 5.71
N GLN A 75 0.01 9.36 6.09
CA GLN A 75 0.63 8.13 6.58
C GLN A 75 -0.10 7.55 7.81
N ASP A 76 -0.50 8.41 8.74
CA ASP A 76 -1.25 8.00 9.94
C ASP A 76 -2.63 7.43 9.57
N GLU A 77 -3.35 8.08 8.65
CA GLU A 77 -4.66 7.61 8.19
C GLU A 77 -4.58 6.26 7.46
N VAL A 78 -3.53 6.05 6.67
CA VAL A 78 -3.22 4.77 6.02
C VAL A 78 -2.91 3.72 7.09
N GLY A 79 -2.05 4.05 8.07
CA GLY A 79 -1.71 3.17 9.18
C GLY A 79 -2.93 2.72 9.98
N GLU A 80 -3.87 3.61 10.27
CA GLU A 80 -5.12 3.25 10.93
C GLU A 80 -5.96 2.25 10.13
N LYS A 81 -6.02 2.38 8.80
CA LYS A 81 -6.76 1.44 7.95
C LYS A 81 -6.10 0.07 7.94
N LEU A 82 -4.77 0.01 7.96
CA LEU A 82 -4.02 -1.25 8.07
C LEU A 82 -4.32 -1.95 9.40
N VAL A 83 -4.32 -1.23 10.53
CA VAL A 83 -4.71 -1.80 11.83
C VAL A 83 -6.12 -2.36 11.78
N LYS A 84 -7.09 -1.59 11.26
CA LYS A 84 -8.47 -2.05 11.11
C LYS A 84 -8.59 -3.27 10.19
N ALA A 85 -7.74 -3.38 9.17
CA ALA A 85 -7.71 -4.54 8.27
C ALA A 85 -7.20 -5.79 9.01
N VAL A 86 -6.17 -5.64 9.84
CA VAL A 86 -5.65 -6.71 10.70
C VAL A 86 -6.73 -7.19 11.68
N ASP A 87 -7.43 -6.27 12.35
CA ASP A 87 -8.54 -6.63 13.25
C ASP A 87 -9.61 -7.43 12.51
N ALA A 88 -10.00 -6.99 11.31
CA ALA A 88 -10.97 -7.70 10.48
C ALA A 88 -10.48 -9.09 10.04
N ALA A 89 -9.18 -9.26 9.79
CA ALA A 89 -8.58 -10.55 9.45
C ALA A 89 -8.62 -11.51 10.65
N LEU A 90 -8.29 -11.02 11.85
CA LEU A 90 -8.31 -11.79 13.09
C LEU A 90 -9.75 -12.22 13.48
N ASP A 91 -10.74 -11.41 13.13
CA ASP A 91 -12.17 -11.75 13.28
C ASP A 91 -12.68 -12.74 12.21
N GLY A 92 -11.83 -13.17 11.27
CA GLY A 92 -12.20 -14.06 10.16
C GLY A 92 -13.04 -13.38 9.08
N ASN A 93 -13.05 -12.05 9.03
CA ASN A 93 -13.81 -11.26 8.06
C ASN A 93 -12.92 -10.79 6.90
N SER A 94 -12.51 -11.73 6.05
CA SER A 94 -11.63 -11.47 4.91
C SER A 94 -12.18 -10.42 3.94
N GLN A 95 -13.51 -10.35 3.79
CA GLN A 95 -14.16 -9.35 2.93
C GLN A 95 -13.97 -7.92 3.44
N ARG A 96 -14.10 -7.72 4.76
CA ARG A 96 -13.85 -6.43 5.40
C ARG A 96 -12.36 -6.07 5.40
N MET A 97 -11.49 -7.07 5.63
CA MET A 97 -10.04 -6.90 5.53
C MET A 97 -9.65 -6.38 4.14
N MET A 98 -10.04 -7.07 3.06
CA MET A 98 -9.70 -6.67 1.68
C MET A 98 -10.18 -5.26 1.37
N LYS A 99 -11.42 -4.92 1.73
CA LYS A 99 -11.96 -3.57 1.53
C LYS A 99 -11.15 -2.49 2.26
N LEU A 100 -10.65 -2.78 3.46
CA LEU A 100 -9.85 -1.83 4.24
C LEU A 100 -8.46 -1.65 3.61
N LEU A 101 -7.83 -2.74 3.17
CA LEU A 101 -6.55 -2.69 2.45
C LEU A 101 -6.67 -1.89 1.14
N GLU A 102 -7.66 -2.17 0.31
CA GLU A 102 -7.93 -1.43 -0.93
C GLU A 102 -8.21 0.07 -0.68
N SER A 103 -8.85 0.40 0.44
CA SER A 103 -9.10 1.80 0.79
C SER A 103 -7.88 2.54 1.33
N ALA A 104 -6.81 1.81 1.69
CA ALA A 104 -5.59 2.35 2.25
C ALA A 104 -4.58 2.73 1.17
N GLY A 105 -4.63 2.08 0.00
CA GLY A 105 -3.76 2.35 -1.15
C GLY A 105 -4.14 1.53 -2.37
#